data_AF-A0A3M6TF49-F1
#
_entry.id   AF-A0A3M6TF49-F1
#
_cell.length_a   1.000
_cell.length_b   1.000
_cell.length_c   1.000
_cell.angle_alpha   90.00
_cell.angle_beta   90.00
_cell.angle_gamma   90.00
#
_symmetry.space_group_name_H-M   'P 1'
#
loop_
_entity.id
_entity.type
_entity.pdbx_description
1 polymer ?
#
loop_
_entity_poly.entity_id
_entity_poly.type
_entity_poly.pdbx_seq_one_letter_code
_entity_poly.pdbx_strand_id
1 'polypeptide(L)'
;MCLPADAMFTRKLMQRIHVETLHGGVSLSMAAIREQCWILTPRQLVKSVRSACWACKRFIASPLTVPPPGPLPTDCTNEGTAFKVIGTDFAGPIKYKQCKKSEEKAYLAISHVASPEPYAWKCCPV
;
A
#
# COMPACT_ATOMS: atom_id res chain seq x y z
N MET A 1 -14.33 40.46 -9.80
CA MET A 1 -15.40 39.64 -10.40
C MET A 1 -15.94 38.66 -9.35
N CYS A 2 -17.24 38.67 -9.08
CA CYS A 2 -17.88 37.79 -8.08
C CYS A 2 -18.51 36.58 -8.77
N LEU A 3 -18.28 35.38 -8.27
CA LEU A 3 -18.80 34.14 -8.85
C LEU A 3 -19.65 33.36 -7.82
N PRO A 4 -20.80 32.80 -8.24
CA PRO A 4 -21.60 31.94 -7.39
C PRO A 4 -20.88 30.61 -7.13
N ALA A 5 -20.98 30.10 -5.90
CA ALA A 5 -20.32 28.87 -5.46
C ALA A 5 -20.79 27.63 -6.23
N ASP A 6 -22.07 27.63 -6.61
CA ASP A 6 -22.78 26.48 -7.20
C ASP A 6 -22.67 26.41 -8.72
N ALA A 7 -22.08 27.42 -9.37
CA ALA A 7 -21.87 27.36 -10.80
C ALA A 7 -20.81 26.32 -11.15
N MET A 8 -21.11 25.51 -12.18
CA MET A 8 -20.19 24.51 -12.74
C MET A 8 -18.84 25.12 -13.13
N PHE A 9 -18.84 26.34 -13.69
CA PHE A 9 -17.64 27.08 -14.01
C PHE A 9 -16.76 27.32 -12.78
N THR A 10 -17.33 27.83 -11.69
CA THR A 10 -16.64 28.08 -10.42
C THR A 10 -16.01 26.81 -9.86
N ARG A 11 -16.71 25.68 -9.96
CA ARG A 11 -16.19 24.37 -9.55
C ARG A 11 -15.01 23.91 -10.41
N LYS A 12 -15.09 24.08 -11.74
CA LYS A 12 -13.98 23.76 -12.66
C LYS A 12 -12.77 24.65 -12.44
N LEU A 13 -12.98 25.95 -12.20
CA LEU A 13 -11.92 26.88 -11.85
C LEU A 13 -11.23 26.46 -10.54
N MET A 14 -11.99 26.10 -9.52
CA MET A 14 -11.43 25.62 -8.25
C MET A 14 -10.64 24.31 -8.42
N GLN A 15 -11.10 23.39 -9.27
CA GLN A 15 -10.36 22.17 -9.61
C GLN A 15 -9.02 22.48 -10.28
N ARG A 16 -9.00 23.44 -11.22
CA ARG A 16 -7.78 23.88 -11.88
C ARG A 16 -6.78 24.46 -10.87
N ILE A 17 -7.23 25.40 -10.03
CA ILE A 17 -6.37 26.03 -9.01
C ILE A 17 -5.87 25.00 -7.99
N HIS A 18 -6.70 24.02 -7.62
CA HIS A 18 -6.27 22.93 -6.74
C HIS A 18 -5.11 22.13 -7.33
N VAL A 19 -5.09 21.89 -8.65
CA VAL A 19 -3.99 21.21 -9.35
C VAL A 19 -2.78 22.13 -9.53
N GLU A 20 -2.98 23.39 -9.90
CA GLU A 20 -1.89 24.39 -10.05
C GLU A 20 -1.18 24.67 -8.71
N THR A 21 -1.90 24.60 -7.59
CA THR A 21 -1.35 24.69 -6.23
C THR A 21 -0.77 23.36 -5.74
N LEU A 22 -0.50 22.40 -6.63
CA LEU A 22 0.08 21.08 -6.35
C LEU A 22 -0.66 20.32 -5.25
N HIS A 23 -1.99 20.29 -5.34
CA HIS A 23 -2.85 19.66 -4.34
C HIS A 23 -2.75 20.28 -2.94
N GLY A 24 -2.43 21.57 -2.88
CA GLY A 24 -2.38 22.36 -1.67
C GLY A 24 -3.60 22.20 -0.77
N GLY A 25 -3.38 22.42 0.54
CA GLY A 25 -4.44 22.44 1.52
C GLY A 25 -5.48 23.54 1.27
N VAL A 26 -6.54 23.53 2.06
CA VAL A 26 -7.66 24.48 1.91
C VAL A 26 -7.18 25.94 1.90
N SER A 27 -6.25 26.30 2.78
CA SER A 27 -5.73 27.66 2.90
C SER A 27 -4.98 28.13 1.66
N LEU A 28 -4.13 27.27 1.07
CA LEU A 28 -3.32 27.62 -0.10
C LEU A 28 -4.21 27.82 -1.33
N SER A 29 -5.12 26.88 -1.59
CA SER A 29 -6.03 27.00 -2.73
C SER A 29 -7.02 28.17 -2.55
N MET A 30 -7.39 28.50 -1.31
CA MET A 30 -8.19 29.70 -1.01
C MET A 30 -7.42 31.02 -1.24
N ALA A 31 -6.12 31.06 -0.95
CA ALA A 31 -5.30 32.23 -1.23
C ALA A 31 -5.19 32.46 -2.75
N ALA A 32 -4.85 31.41 -3.50
CA ALA A 32 -4.70 31.47 -4.96
C ALA A 32 -5.98 31.91 -5.68
N ILE A 33 -7.16 31.42 -5.28
CA ILE A 33 -8.42 31.85 -5.91
C ILE A 33 -8.77 33.31 -5.62
N ARG A 34 -8.40 33.83 -4.44
CA ARG A 34 -8.67 35.22 -4.04
C ARG A 34 -7.88 36.24 -4.85
N GLU A 35 -6.75 35.85 -5.43
CA GLU A 35 -5.98 36.70 -6.35
C GLU A 35 -6.71 36.92 -7.69
N GLN A 36 -7.62 36.02 -8.07
CA GLN A 36 -8.29 36.05 -9.37
C GLN A 36 -9.78 36.42 -9.28
N CYS A 37 -10.49 35.90 -8.27
CA CYS A 37 -11.95 35.97 -8.18
C CYS A 37 -12.44 36.01 -6.73
N TRP A 38 -13.62 36.58 -6.53
CA TRP A 38 -14.32 36.48 -5.25
C TRP A 38 -15.46 35.46 -5.37
N ILE A 39 -15.33 34.31 -4.72
CA ILE A 39 -16.36 33.27 -4.71
C ILE A 39 -17.15 33.39 -3.40
N LEU A 40 -18.47 33.22 -3.46
CA LEU A 40 -19.30 33.06 -2.27
C LEU A 40 -18.99 31.69 -1.62
N THR A 41 -18.74 31.63 -0.31
CA THR A 41 -18.39 30.39 0.44
C THR A 41 -17.24 29.53 -0.15
N PRO A 42 -16.07 30.12 -0.48
CA PRO A 42 -14.99 29.42 -1.20
C PRO A 42 -14.45 28.22 -0.43
N ARG A 43 -14.45 28.28 0.90
CA ARG A 43 -13.95 27.22 1.77
C ARG A 43 -14.69 25.90 1.58
N GLN A 44 -16.02 25.94 1.43
CA GLN A 44 -16.83 24.73 1.22
C GLN A 44 -16.53 24.11 -0.13
N LEU A 45 -16.40 24.95 -1.17
CA LEU A 45 -16.04 24.50 -2.50
C LEU A 45 -14.65 23.85 -2.53
N VAL A 46 -13.65 24.45 -1.90
CA VAL A 46 -12.29 23.88 -1.81
C VAL A 46 -12.29 22.53 -1.10
N LYS A 47 -13.04 22.42 0.02
CA LYS A 47 -13.18 21.15 0.74
C LYS A 47 -13.81 20.06 -0.14
N SER A 48 -14.85 20.39 -0.89
CA SER A 48 -15.53 19.49 -1.83
C SER A 48 -14.61 19.04 -2.98
N VAL A 49 -13.84 19.97 -3.56
CA VAL A 49 -12.87 19.65 -4.62
C VAL A 49 -11.76 18.74 -4.09
N ARG A 50 -11.18 19.06 -2.93
CA ARG A 50 -10.13 18.27 -2.31
C ARG A 50 -10.60 16.87 -1.90
N SER A 51 -11.81 16.75 -1.35
CA SER A 51 -12.37 15.46 -0.96
C SER A 51 -12.70 14.57 -2.16
N ALA A 52 -13.01 15.15 -3.32
CA ALA A 52 -13.22 14.41 -4.56
C ALA A 52 -11.92 14.04 -5.30
N CYS A 53 -10.79 14.70 -4.99
CA CYS A 53 -9.51 14.49 -5.67
C CYS A 53 -8.88 13.13 -5.30
N TRP A 54 -8.64 12.28 -6.30
CA TRP A 54 -8.03 10.96 -6.09
C TRP A 54 -6.60 11.03 -5.55
N ALA A 55 -5.78 11.97 -6.03
CA ALA A 55 -4.43 12.16 -5.52
C ALA A 55 -4.44 12.48 -4.02
N CYS A 56 -5.26 13.46 -3.60
CA CYS A 56 -5.42 13.78 -2.18
C CYS A 56 -5.93 12.60 -1.36
N LYS A 57 -6.92 11.84 -1.87
CA LYS A 57 -7.41 10.62 -1.19
C LYS A 57 -6.29 9.62 -0.95
N ARG A 58 -5.44 9.39 -1.95
CA ARG A 58 -4.29 8.46 -1.85
C ARG A 58 -3.30 8.88 -0.77
N PHE A 59 -3.00 10.17 -0.64
CA PHE A 59 -2.07 10.67 0.37
C PHE A 59 -2.64 10.71 1.80
N ILE A 60 -3.97 10.76 1.95
CA ILE A 60 -4.65 10.78 3.26
C ILE A 60 -5.07 9.37 3.70
N ALA A 61 -5.09 8.40 2.78
CA ALA A 61 -5.48 7.04 3.10
C ALA A 61 -4.65 6.47 4.25
N SER A 62 -5.33 6.06 5.33
CA SER A 62 -4.67 5.40 6.44
C SER A 62 -4.10 4.05 5.99
N PRO A 63 -2.90 3.67 6.48
CA PRO A 63 -2.39 2.33 6.25
C PRO A 63 -3.40 1.32 6.79
N LEU A 64 -3.58 0.22 6.06
CA LEU A 64 -4.39 -0.90 6.53
C LEU A 64 -3.83 -1.33 7.89
N THR A 65 -4.65 -1.27 8.95
CA THR A 65 -4.27 -1.86 10.22
C THR A 65 -4.04 -3.34 9.98
N VAL A 66 -2.78 -3.78 10.09
CA VAL A 66 -2.44 -5.19 9.91
C VAL A 66 -3.26 -5.96 10.93
N PRO A 67 -4.16 -6.87 10.51
CA PRO A 67 -4.91 -7.68 11.46
C PRO A 67 -3.91 -8.49 12.30
N PRO A 68 -4.23 -8.80 13.55
CA PRO A 68 -3.39 -9.69 14.34
C PRO A 68 -3.11 -10.97 13.55
N PRO A 69 -1.88 -11.54 13.63
CA PRO A 69 -1.54 -12.77 12.93
C PRO A 69 -2.59 -13.84 13.20
N GLY A 70 -3.02 -14.54 12.15
CA GLY A 70 -3.88 -15.72 12.32
C GLY A 70 -3.17 -16.81 13.15
N PRO A 71 -3.92 -17.79 13.69
CA PRO A 71 -3.32 -18.90 14.40
C PRO A 71 -2.33 -19.65 13.48
N LEU A 72 -1.15 -19.96 14.01
CA LEU A 72 -0.16 -20.77 13.30
C LEU A 72 -0.73 -22.18 13.05
N PRO A 73 -0.40 -22.82 11.92
CA PRO A 73 -0.78 -24.20 11.66
C PRO A 73 -0.19 -25.11 12.76
N THR A 74 -1.06 -25.92 13.35
CA THR A 74 -0.73 -26.73 14.54
C THR A 74 0.33 -27.79 14.25
N ASP A 75 0.47 -28.17 12.98
CA ASP A 75 1.49 -29.09 12.47
C ASP A 75 2.92 -28.54 12.60
N CYS A 76 3.08 -27.22 12.77
CA CYS A 76 4.36 -26.56 13.01
C CYS A 76 4.56 -26.11 14.48
N THR A 77 3.56 -26.32 15.35
CA THR A 77 3.57 -25.82 16.74
C THR A 77 3.54 -26.94 17.78
N ASN A 78 3.07 -28.12 17.42
CA ASN A 78 3.04 -29.27 18.33
C ASN A 78 4.34 -30.07 18.30
N GLU A 79 4.80 -30.46 19.50
CA GLU A 79 5.82 -31.49 19.71
C GLU A 79 5.45 -32.76 18.93
N GLY A 80 6.33 -33.20 18.03
CA GLY A 80 6.11 -34.36 17.17
C GLY A 80 7.39 -35.16 16.98
N THR A 81 7.29 -36.45 16.67
CA THR A 81 8.47 -37.24 16.30
C THR A 81 9.20 -36.58 15.12
N ALA A 82 10.54 -36.59 15.13
CA ALA A 82 11.33 -36.12 13.99
C ALA A 82 10.81 -36.77 12.69
N PHE A 83 10.72 -35.99 11.61
CA PHE A 83 10.15 -36.39 10.30
C PHE A 83 8.64 -36.61 10.23
N LYS A 84 7.86 -36.28 11.28
CA LYS A 84 6.39 -36.39 11.24
C LYS A 84 5.76 -35.42 10.23
N VAL A 85 6.34 -34.23 10.05
CA VAL A 85 5.90 -33.21 9.11
C VAL A 85 7.12 -32.68 8.35
N ILE A 86 7.08 -32.74 7.02
CA ILE A 86 8.13 -32.25 6.13
C ILE A 86 7.49 -31.23 5.21
N GLY A 87 7.98 -29.99 5.24
CA GLY A 87 7.64 -28.98 4.24
C GLY A 87 8.51 -29.19 3.01
N THR A 88 7.92 -29.20 1.82
CA THR A 88 8.65 -29.21 0.55
C THR A 88 8.38 -27.93 -0.21
N ASP A 89 9.42 -27.15 -0.43
CA ASP A 89 9.41 -25.93 -1.22
C ASP A 89 10.19 -26.16 -2.52
N PHE A 90 9.80 -25.45 -3.59
CA PHE A 90 10.51 -25.48 -4.85
C PHE A 90 11.18 -24.14 -5.11
N ALA A 91 12.50 -24.13 -5.19
CA ALA A 91 13.26 -22.98 -5.66
C ALA A 91 13.49 -23.09 -7.17
N GLY A 92 13.21 -22.05 -7.94
CA GLY A 92 13.49 -22.09 -9.38
C GLY A 92 13.18 -20.79 -10.13
N PRO A 93 13.18 -20.84 -11.47
CA PRO A 93 13.75 -21.89 -12.32
C PRO A 93 15.25 -21.65 -12.56
N ILE A 94 16.07 -22.67 -12.30
CA ILE A 94 17.49 -22.66 -12.61
C ILE A 94 17.66 -23.18 -14.05
N LYS A 95 18.25 -22.36 -14.91
CA LYS A 95 18.58 -22.78 -16.28
C LYS A 95 19.86 -23.60 -16.26
N TYR A 96 19.84 -24.76 -16.91
CA TYR A 96 21.03 -25.57 -17.10
C TYR A 96 21.16 -25.97 -18.57
N LYS A 97 22.41 -26.12 -19.03
CA LYS A 97 22.71 -26.52 -20.41
C LYS A 97 22.77 -28.04 -20.47
N GLN A 98 21.82 -28.66 -21.16
CA GLN A 98 21.83 -30.11 -21.39
C GLN A 98 22.71 -30.45 -22.61
N CYS A 99 22.73 -29.58 -23.64
CA CYS A 99 23.61 -29.67 -24.81
C CYS A 99 24.03 -28.28 -25.29
N LYS A 100 25.00 -28.19 -26.23
CA LYS A 100 25.52 -26.91 -26.77
C LYS A 100 24.45 -25.95 -27.31
N LYS A 101 23.25 -26.44 -27.63
CA LYS A 101 22.14 -25.65 -28.19
C LYS A 101 20.81 -25.78 -27.41
N SER A 102 20.77 -26.49 -26.28
CA SER A 102 19.56 -26.63 -25.46
C SER A 102 19.81 -26.18 -24.02
N GLU A 103 19.01 -25.21 -23.58
CA GLU A 103 18.87 -24.82 -22.18
C GLU A 103 17.53 -25.31 -21.66
N GLU A 104 17.56 -26.07 -20.58
CA GLU A 104 16.37 -26.57 -19.89
C GLU A 104 16.23 -25.90 -18.53
N LYS A 105 15.01 -25.94 -17.99
CA LYS A 105 14.70 -25.40 -16.67
C LYS A 105 14.59 -26.55 -15.67
N ALA A 106 15.30 -26.42 -14.57
CA ALA A 106 15.15 -27.29 -13.41
C ALA A 106 14.64 -26.48 -12.21
N TYR A 107 13.98 -27.18 -11.29
CA TYR A 107 13.57 -26.68 -9.99
C TYR A 107 14.28 -27.50 -8.92
N LEU A 108 14.80 -26.83 -7.91
CA LEU A 108 15.39 -27.48 -6.75
C LEU A 108 14.27 -27.73 -5.73
N ALA A 109 14.02 -29.00 -5.41
CA ALA A 109 13.13 -29.36 -4.31
C ALA A 109 13.91 -29.26 -3.00
N ILE A 110 13.51 -28.34 -2.13
CA ILE A 110 14.07 -28.12 -0.80
C ILE A 110 13.08 -28.71 0.20
N SER A 111 13.52 -29.70 0.96
CA SER A 111 12.72 -30.27 2.04
C SER A 111 13.26 -29.77 3.38
N HIS A 112 12.39 -29.17 4.19
CA HIS A 112 12.74 -28.76 5.54
C HIS A 112 11.90 -29.55 6.54
N VAL A 113 12.57 -30.12 7.55
CA VAL A 113 11.91 -30.84 8.64
C VAL A 113 11.54 -29.83 9.71
N ALA A 114 10.28 -29.84 10.16
CA ALA A 114 9.92 -29.08 11.36
C ALA A 114 10.64 -29.71 12.56
N SER A 115 11.51 -28.95 13.22
CA SER A 115 12.17 -29.42 14.45
C SER A 115 11.11 -29.52 15.56
N PRO A 116 11.07 -30.60 16.36
CA PRO A 116 10.16 -30.69 17.49
C PRO A 116 10.42 -29.66 18.61
N GLU A 117 11.58 -29.01 18.66
CA GLU A 117 11.92 -28.17 19.80
C GLU A 117 11.15 -26.83 19.83
N PRO A 118 10.35 -26.57 20.89
CA PRO A 118 9.78 -25.26 21.13
C PRO A 118 10.90 -24.34 21.60
N TYR A 119 11.45 -23.58 20.67
CA TYR A 119 11.92 -22.21 20.86
C TYR A 119 12.32 -21.83 22.31
N ALA A 120 13.47 -22.28 22.81
CA ALA A 120 14.12 -21.61 23.94
C ALA A 120 14.72 -20.26 23.46
N TRP A 121 13.88 -19.31 23.03
CA TRP A 121 14.29 -17.91 22.92
C TRP A 121 14.34 -17.32 24.32
N LYS A 122 15.42 -17.61 25.06
CA LYS A 122 15.77 -16.74 26.17
C LYS A 122 16.14 -15.40 25.55
N CYS A 123 15.28 -14.40 25.73
CA CYS A 123 15.68 -13.00 25.56
C CYS A 123 16.97 -12.78 26.36
N CYS A 124 18.09 -12.55 25.68
CA CYS A 124 19.20 -11.85 26.32
C CYS A 124 18.72 -10.43 26.63
N PRO A 125 18.74 -9.97 27.90
CA PRO A 125 18.53 -8.57 28.17
C PRO A 125 19.78 -7.79 27.74
N VAL A 126 19.55 -6.80 26.88
CA VAL A 126 20.39 -5.65 26.48
C VAL A 126 21.83 -5.93 26.05
#